data_AF-A0A2E1F4V2-F1
#
_entry.id   AF-A0A2E1F4V2-F1
#
_cell.length_a   1.000
_cell.length_b   1.000
_cell.length_c   1.000
_cell.angle_alpha   90.00
_cell.angle_beta   90.00
_cell.angle_gamma   90.00
#
_symmetry.space_group_name_H-M   'P 1'
#
loop_
_entity.id
_entity.type
_entity.pdbx_description
1 polymer ?
#
loop_
_entity_poly.entity_id
_entity_poly.type
_entity_poly.pdbx_seq_one_letter_code
_entity_poly.pdbx_strand_id
1 'polypeptide(L)' 'MGFGGISIWQLLIILVVVLLIFGSGKLKSLGSDLGSSVKGFKKAIKEEDSKEKED' A
#
# COMPACT_ATOMS: atom_id res chain seq x y z
N MET A 1 8.99 -24.46 10.62
CA MET A 1 9.59 -23.72 9.49
C MET A 1 8.60 -22.65 9.00
N GLY A 2 8.10 -21.82 9.92
CA GLY A 2 7.15 -20.75 9.62
C GLY A 2 7.86 -19.43 9.46
N PHE A 3 7.16 -18.42 8.95
CA PHE A 3 7.58 -17.04 8.66
C PHE A 3 8.25 -16.23 9.80
N GLY A 4 8.66 -16.86 10.93
CA GLY A 4 9.39 -16.24 12.03
C GLY A 4 10.87 -15.92 11.73
N GLY A 5 11.34 -16.14 10.50
CA GLY A 5 12.69 -15.80 10.06
C GLY A 5 12.79 -14.52 9.22
N ILE A 6 11.66 -13.90 8.85
CA ILE A 6 11.67 -12.64 8.11
C ILE A 6 11.76 -11.51 9.14
N SER A 7 13.00 -11.14 9.46
CA SER A 7 13.30 -9.98 10.29
C SER A 7 12.88 -8.70 9.55
N ILE A 8 12.28 -7.75 10.26
CA ILE A 8 11.96 -6.41 9.75
C ILE A 8 13.18 -5.78 9.04
N TRP A 9 14.39 -6.08 9.53
CA TRP A 9 15.65 -5.61 8.95
C TRP A 9 15.92 -6.15 7.55
N GLN A 10 15.56 -7.41 7.27
CA GLN A 10 15.72 -7.99 5.93
C GLN A 10 14.72 -7.38 4.95
N LEU A 11 13.48 -7.13 5.38
CA LEU A 11 12.48 -6.44 4.55
C LEU A 11 12.92 -5.02 4.20
N LEU A 12 13.53 -4.29 5.15
CA LEU A 12 14.09 -2.96 4.89
C LEU A 12 15.22 -3.00 3.85
N ILE A 13 16.14 -3.97 3.95
CA ILE A 13 17.22 -4.13 2.97
C ILE A 13 16.64 -4.43 1.58
N ILE A 14 15.67 -5.34 1.49
CA ILE A 14 14.99 -5.67 0.23
C ILE A 14 14.29 -4.42 -0.34
N LEU A 15 13.60 -3.65 0.50
CA LEU A 15 12.94 -2.41 0.11
C LEU A 15 13.94 -1.41 -0.49
N VAL A 16 15.11 -1.24 0.12
CA VAL A 16 16.17 -0.36 -0.39
C VAL A 16 16.67 -0.85 -1.76
N VAL A 17 16.90 -2.15 -1.94
CA VAL A 17 17.33 -2.72 -3.23
C VAL A 17 16.26 -2.48 -4.30
N VAL A 18 14.98 -2.71 -4.00
CA VAL A 18 13.87 -2.43 -4.92
C VAL A 18 13.82 -0.94 -5.27
N LEU A 19 13.99 -0.04 -4.29
CA LEU A 19 14.04 1.40 -4.51
C LEU A 19 15.21 1.82 -5.42
N LEU A 20 16.36 1.18 -5.31
CA LEU A 20 17.53 1.46 -6.17
C LEU A 20 17.31 0.98 -7.61
N ILE A 21 16.69 -0.20 -7.80
CA ILE A 21 16.42 -0.76 -9.14
C ILE A 21 15.35 0.05 -9.87
N PHE A 22 14.24 0.34 -9.20
CA PHE A 22 13.10 1.02 -9.82
C PHE A 22 13.23 2.56 -9.80
N GLY A 23 14.03 3.09 -8.87
CA GLY A 23 14.13 4.52 -8.61
C GLY A 23 12.91 5.09 -7.87
N SER A 24 13.12 6.16 -7.09
CA SER A 24 12.05 6.82 -6.33
C SER A 24 10.97 7.45 -7.22
N GLY A 25 11.33 7.90 -8.43
CA GLY A 25 10.40 8.52 -9.37
C GLY A 25 9.32 7.56 -9.90
N LYS A 26 9.70 6.33 -10.31
CA LYS A 26 8.73 5.35 -10.80
C LYS A 26 7.85 4.81 -9.68
N LEU A 27 8.41 4.55 -8.49
CA LEU A 27 7.60 4.16 -7.34
C LEU A 27 6.61 5.24 -6.93
N LYS A 28 6.99 6.53 -7.01
CA LYS A 28 6.09 7.64 -6.69
C LYS A 28 4.94 7.74 -7.69
N SER A 29 5.21 7.59 -8.99
CA SER A 29 4.17 7.58 -10.03
C SER A 29 3.19 6.43 -9.80
N LEU A 30 3.71 5.20 -9.75
CA LEU A 30 2.90 3.99 -9.54
C LEU A 30 2.14 4.04 -8.20
N GLY A 31 2.78 4.53 -7.14
CA GLY A 31 2.15 4.69 -5.83
C GLY A 31 1.06 5.77 -5.82
N SER A 32 1.20 6.83 -6.62
CA SER A 32 0.18 7.87 -6.75
C SER A 32 -1.04 7.36 -7.52
N ASP A 33 -0.82 6.59 -8.58
CA ASP A 33 -1.90 5.99 -9.39
C ASP A 33 -2.67 4.94 -8.58
N LEU A 34 -1.94 4.01 -7.96
CA LEU A 34 -2.52 2.99 -7.08
C LEU A 34 -3.19 3.61 -5.84
N GLY A 35 -2.55 4.61 -5.24
CA GLY A 35 -3.06 5.31 -4.07
C GLY A 35 -4.36 6.06 -4.37
N SER A 36 -4.49 6.65 -5.55
CA SER A 36 -5.72 7.32 -5.98
C SER A 36 -6.86 6.33 -6.18
N SER A 37 -6.60 5.17 -6.81
CA SER A 37 -7.59 4.10 -6.96
C SER A 37 -8.05 3.53 -5.62
N VAL A 38 -7.11 3.23 -4.71
CA VAL A 38 -7.43 2.71 -3.37
C VAL A 38 -8.17 3.75 -2.52
N LYS A 39 -7.85 5.04 -2.66
CA LYS A 39 -8.55 6.13 -1.96
C LYS A 39 -10.02 6.23 -2.38
N GLY A 40 -10.29 6.10 -3.68
CA GLY A 40 -11.66 6.05 -4.20
C GLY A 40 -12.45 4.86 -3.65
N PHE A 41 -11.82 3.67 -3.66
CA PHE A 41 -12.42 2.45 -3.10
C PHE A 41 -12.73 2.57 -1.61
N LYS A 42 -11.78 3.08 -0.80
CA LYS A 42 -11.99 3.30 0.63
C LYS A 42 -13.11 4.31 0.91
N LYS A 43 -13.26 5.32 0.07
CA LYS A 43 -14.32 6.33 0.20
C LYS A 43 -15.69 5.72 -0.09
N ALA A 44 -15.83 4.93 -1.15
CA ALA A 44 -17.08 4.25 -1.50
C ALA A 44 -17.54 3.30 -0.38
N ILE A 45 -16.64 2.46 0.13
CA ILE A 45 -16.95 1.57 1.27
C ILE A 45 -17.42 2.37 2.48
N LYS A 46 -16.72 3.46 2.81
CA LYS A 46 -17.10 4.29 3.98
C LYS A 46 -18.46 4.97 3.79
N GLU A 47 -18.80 5.38 2.57
CA GLU A 47 -20.09 5.99 2.25
C GLU A 47 -21.24 4.96 2.32
N GLU A 48 -21.01 3.72 1.91
CA GLU A 48 -21.97 2.62 2.10
C GLU A 48 -22.19 2.32 3.59
N ASP A 49 -21.12 2.15 4.36
CA ASP A 49 -21.13 1.90 5.82
C ASP A 49 -21.80 3.05 6.62
N SER A 50 -21.80 4.27 6.07
CA SER A 50 -22.45 5.44 6.70
C SER A 50 -23.92 5.54 6.32
N LYS A 51 -24.30 5.16 5.09
CA LYS A 51 -25.70 5.10 4.66
C LYS A 51 -26.47 3.99 5.36
N GLU A 52 -25.81 2.87 5.67
CA GLU A 52 -26.42 1.73 6.37
C GLU A 52 -26.67 1.99 7.88
N LYS A 53 -26.21 3.14 8.43
CA LYS A 53 -26.37 3.50 9.85
C LYS A 53 -27.37 4.63 10.10
N GLU A 54 -27.98 5.18 9.05
CA GLU A 54 -28.99 6.25 9.14
C GLU A 54 -30.42 5.75 8.85
N ASP A 55 -30.60 4.45 8.56
CA ASP A 55 -31.88 3.73 8.50
C ASP A 55 -32.01 2.73 9.68
#